data_AF-A0A445MSL4-F1
#
_entry.id   AF-A0A445MSL4-F1
#
_cell.length_a   1.000
_cell.length_b   1.000
_cell.length_c   1.000
_cell.angle_alpha   90.00
_cell.angle_beta   90.00
_cell.angle_gamma   90.00
#
_symmetry.space_group_name_H-M   'P 1'
#
loop_
_entity.id
_entity.type
_entity.pdbx_description
1 polymer ?
#
loop_
_entity_poly.entity_id
_entity_poly.type
_entity_poly.pdbx_seq_one_letter_code
_entity_poly.pdbx_strand_id
1 'polypeptide(L)'
;MKKFVLHQTRVPTEMISKLKLFAARKSLDLREKVFLKDVYSQALHSFFSYRLGCMDKGSKIAYLAGPSRGPGSSELNVIIPKDLSFRVKRISETDSVSNRRLLYTALVHFCRENNLQDVEDYMSISLKIPDKTELVTRKFKIPSDLSEEFDLYVEAGREDNRDMDEHMVMEAILKKTLTKDKAFQAWAKKRDSKNNC
;
A
#
# COMPACT_ATOMS: atom_id res chain seq x y z
N MET A 1 27.72 5.34 -15.93
CA MET A 1 26.24 5.21 -15.94
C MET A 1 25.84 3.82 -15.46
N LYS A 2 25.06 3.70 -14.38
CA LYS A 2 24.52 2.39 -13.95
C LYS A 2 23.52 1.91 -15.01
N LYS A 3 23.76 0.74 -15.62
CA LYS A 3 22.83 0.11 -16.57
C LYS A 3 21.71 -0.57 -15.77
N PHE A 4 20.46 -0.33 -16.17
CA PHE A 4 19.28 -0.95 -15.56
C PHE A 4 18.69 -2.00 -16.50
N VAL A 5 18.06 -3.02 -15.93
CA VAL A 5 17.38 -4.10 -16.64
C VAL A 5 15.94 -4.17 -16.15
N LEU A 6 15.01 -4.32 -17.09
CA LEU A 6 13.60 -4.50 -16.82
C LEU A 6 13.28 -5.98 -16.72
N HIS A 7 12.62 -6.37 -15.62
CA HIS A 7 11.96 -7.65 -15.47
C HIS A 7 10.46 -7.46 -15.29
N GLN A 8 9.70 -8.52 -15.50
CA GLN A 8 8.26 -8.52 -15.29
C GLN A 8 7.85 -9.60 -14.31
N THR A 9 7.01 -9.22 -13.37
CA THR A 9 6.30 -10.16 -12.50
C THR A 9 4.85 -9.73 -12.34
N ARG A 10 4.02 -10.61 -11.77
CA ARG A 10 2.62 -10.30 -11.48
C ARG A 10 2.44 -10.29 -9.98
N VAL A 11 1.75 -9.28 -9.49
CA VAL A 11 1.52 -9.03 -8.06
C VAL A 11 0.07 -8.62 -7.86
N PRO A 12 -0.46 -8.73 -6.62
CA PRO A 12 -1.70 -8.06 -6.27
C PRO A 12 -1.60 -6.56 -6.53
N THR A 13 -2.64 -5.94 -7.07
CA THR A 13 -2.63 -4.49 -7.37
C THR A 13 -2.34 -3.66 -6.12
N GLU A 14 -2.86 -4.08 -4.98
CA GLU A 14 -2.65 -3.43 -3.68
C GLU A 14 -1.17 -3.42 -3.26
N MET A 15 -0.42 -4.49 -3.55
CA MET A 15 1.02 -4.55 -3.27
C MET A 15 1.77 -3.45 -4.01
N ILE A 16 1.37 -3.14 -5.24
CA ILE A 16 1.98 -2.04 -6.03
C ILE A 16 1.77 -0.70 -5.31
N SER A 17 0.53 -0.44 -4.87
CA SER A 17 0.19 0.79 -4.14
C SER A 17 0.99 0.90 -2.84
N LYS A 18 1.12 -0.21 -2.10
CA LYS A 18 1.87 -0.25 -0.83
C LYS A 18 3.36 -0.01 -1.02
N LEU A 19 3.97 -0.60 -2.05
CA LEU A 19 5.38 -0.34 -2.39
C LEU A 19 5.63 1.11 -2.82
N LYS A 20 4.68 1.72 -3.56
CA LYS A 20 4.74 3.14 -3.94
C LYS A 20 4.63 4.06 -2.71
N LEU A 21 3.68 3.78 -1.82
CA LEU A 21 3.50 4.52 -0.57
C LEU A 21 4.73 4.39 0.33
N PHE A 22 5.33 3.20 0.40
CA PHE A 22 6.59 3.00 1.13
C PHE A 22 7.73 3.86 0.57
N ALA A 23 7.90 3.89 -0.76
CA ALA A 23 8.91 4.75 -1.40
C ALA A 23 8.67 6.24 -1.09
N ALA A 24 7.41 6.69 -1.16
CA ALA A 24 7.04 8.07 -0.85
C ALA A 24 7.32 8.41 0.62
N ARG A 25 6.93 7.53 1.55
CA ARG A 25 7.19 7.71 2.99
C ARG A 25 8.69 7.78 3.29
N LYS A 26 9.48 6.85 2.75
CA LYS A 26 10.94 6.88 2.90
C LYS A 26 11.56 8.15 2.31
N SER A 27 10.98 8.69 1.24
CA SER A 27 11.46 9.95 0.69
C SER A 27 11.26 11.12 1.65
N LEU A 28 10.14 11.15 2.36
CA LEU A 28 9.86 12.16 3.38
C LEU A 28 10.81 12.00 4.58
N ASP A 29 10.98 10.77 5.07
CA ASP A 29 11.80 10.47 6.24
C ASP A 29 13.28 10.83 6.01
N LEU A 30 13.81 10.53 4.83
CA LEU A 30 15.22 10.76 4.48
C LEU A 30 15.49 12.15 3.90
N ARG A 31 14.46 12.94 3.62
CA ARG A 31 14.55 14.19 2.84
C ARG A 31 15.31 14.03 1.51
N GLU A 32 15.24 12.84 0.94
CA GLU A 32 15.86 12.48 -0.33
C GLU A 32 14.83 11.75 -1.21
N LYS A 33 14.93 11.88 -2.53
CA LYS A 33 13.99 11.24 -3.44
C LYS A 33 14.28 9.74 -3.57
N VAL A 34 13.46 8.91 -2.92
CA VAL A 34 13.47 7.45 -3.06
C VAL A 34 12.48 7.03 -4.14
N PHE A 35 12.96 6.34 -5.16
CA PHE A 35 12.12 5.83 -6.23
C PHE A 35 11.71 4.38 -5.97
N LEU A 36 10.64 3.96 -6.64
CA LEU A 36 10.15 2.57 -6.56
C LEU A 36 11.20 1.53 -6.99
N LYS A 37 12.08 1.88 -7.94
CA LYS A 37 13.21 1.02 -8.36
C LYS A 37 14.25 0.79 -7.24
N ASP A 38 14.37 1.73 -6.31
CA ASP A 38 15.27 1.61 -5.17
C ASP A 38 14.66 0.64 -4.16
N VAL A 39 13.34 0.68 -3.96
CA VAL A 39 12.59 -0.29 -3.17
C VAL A 39 12.72 -1.71 -3.74
N TYR A 40 12.64 -1.89 -5.06
CA TYR A 40 12.86 -3.20 -5.67
C TYR A 40 14.26 -3.76 -5.39
N SER A 41 15.27 -2.88 -5.45
CA SER A 41 16.65 -3.26 -5.17
C SER A 41 16.80 -3.66 -3.70
N GLN A 42 16.21 -2.90 -2.77
CA GLN A 42 16.18 -3.23 -1.34
C GLN A 42 15.48 -4.56 -1.07
N ALA A 43 14.33 -4.82 -1.72
CA ALA A 43 13.60 -6.08 -1.58
C ALA A 43 14.45 -7.29 -1.98
N LEU A 44 15.17 -7.19 -3.09
CA LEU A 44 16.05 -8.27 -3.55
C LEU A 44 17.27 -8.45 -2.66
N HIS A 45 17.89 -7.36 -2.20
CA HIS A 45 19.01 -7.45 -1.26
C HIS A 45 18.59 -8.12 0.05
N SER A 46 17.46 -7.71 0.63
CA SER A 46 16.94 -8.31 1.86
C SER A 46 16.67 -9.81 1.66
N PHE A 47 15.96 -10.16 0.58
CA PHE A 47 15.65 -11.55 0.29
C PHE A 47 16.89 -12.41 0.02
N PHE A 48 17.92 -11.88 -0.64
CA PHE A 48 19.16 -12.62 -0.87
C PHE A 48 19.92 -12.89 0.43
N SER A 49 19.92 -11.94 1.37
CA SER A 49 20.51 -12.14 2.70
C SER A 49 19.73 -13.21 3.49
N TYR A 50 18.40 -13.12 3.50
CA TYR A 50 17.53 -14.15 4.09
C TYR A 50 17.81 -15.53 3.50
N ARG A 51 17.88 -15.62 2.16
CA ARG A 51 18.16 -16.86 1.44
C ARG A 51 19.48 -17.50 1.88
N LEU A 52 20.55 -16.72 1.96
CA LEU A 52 21.85 -17.22 2.41
C LEU A 52 21.74 -17.79 3.83
N GLY A 53 21.08 -17.07 4.74
CA GLY A 53 20.85 -17.55 6.10
C GLY A 53 20.01 -18.84 6.19
N CYS A 54 19.07 -19.06 5.26
CA CYS A 54 18.35 -20.34 5.16
C CYS A 54 19.27 -21.47 4.68
N MET A 55 20.10 -21.22 3.67
CA MET A 55 21.02 -22.21 3.12
C MET A 55 22.07 -22.65 4.14
N ASP A 56 22.62 -21.72 4.92
CA ASP A 56 23.60 -22.02 5.96
C ASP A 56 23.00 -22.92 7.05
N LYS A 57 21.68 -22.83 7.27
CA LYS A 57 20.92 -23.67 8.21
C LYS A 57 20.39 -24.96 7.58
N GLY A 58 20.77 -25.28 6.33
CA GLY A 58 20.25 -26.43 5.58
C GLY A 58 18.74 -26.37 5.28
N SER A 59 18.12 -25.21 5.45
CA SER A 59 16.68 -25.02 5.27
C SER A 59 16.33 -24.74 3.81
N LYS A 60 15.22 -25.30 3.34
CA LYS A 60 14.69 -25.02 2.00
C LYS A 60 13.96 -23.67 1.97
N ILE A 61 14.07 -22.98 0.84
CA ILE A 61 13.37 -21.71 0.63
C ILE A 61 12.02 -21.96 -0.03
N ALA A 62 10.97 -21.41 0.58
CA ALA A 62 9.62 -21.43 0.04
C ALA A 62 9.45 -20.31 -1.00
N TYR A 63 9.65 -20.64 -2.27
CA TYR A 63 9.35 -19.72 -3.38
C TYR A 63 7.85 -19.65 -3.64
N LEU A 64 7.28 -18.46 -3.60
CA LEU A 64 5.84 -18.25 -3.76
C LEU A 64 5.48 -18.11 -5.23
N ALA A 65 4.36 -18.71 -5.65
CA ALA A 65 3.79 -18.44 -6.96
C ALA A 65 3.09 -17.08 -6.95
N GLY A 66 3.40 -16.23 -7.93
CA GLY A 66 2.66 -14.98 -8.12
C GLY A 66 1.19 -15.26 -8.49
N PRO A 67 0.28 -14.30 -8.27
CA PRO A 67 -1.13 -14.47 -8.61
C PRO A 67 -1.31 -14.75 -10.11
N SER A 68 -2.33 -15.55 -10.40
CA SER A 68 -2.80 -15.80 -11.77
C SER A 68 -3.35 -14.52 -12.42
N ARG A 69 -3.49 -14.54 -13.75
CA ARG A 69 -4.20 -13.48 -14.47
C ARG A 69 -5.64 -13.43 -13.97
N GLY A 70 -6.11 -12.24 -13.59
CA GLY A 70 -7.47 -12.06 -13.11
C GLY A 70 -7.66 -10.68 -12.46
N PRO A 71 -8.91 -10.36 -12.08
CA PRO A 71 -9.22 -9.15 -11.32
C PRO A 71 -8.42 -9.14 -10.00
N GLY A 72 -7.85 -7.99 -9.66
CA GLY A 72 -7.00 -7.83 -8.47
C GLY A 72 -5.51 -8.15 -8.66
N SER A 73 -5.07 -8.61 -9.83
CA SER A 73 -3.65 -8.79 -10.14
C SER A 73 -3.18 -7.94 -11.34
N SER A 74 -1.99 -7.37 -11.22
CA SER A 74 -1.41 -6.48 -12.23
C SER A 74 0.02 -6.89 -12.58
N GLU A 75 0.44 -6.60 -13.81
CA GLU A 75 1.84 -6.75 -14.21
C GLU A 75 2.67 -5.61 -13.62
N LEU A 76 3.77 -5.98 -12.98
CA LEU A 76 4.72 -5.07 -12.37
C LEU A 76 6.04 -5.13 -13.12
N ASN A 77 6.42 -3.98 -13.65
CA ASN A 77 7.72 -3.73 -14.25
C ASN A 77 8.75 -3.49 -13.14
N VAL A 78 9.61 -4.48 -12.91
CA VAL A 78 10.66 -4.47 -11.89
C VAL A 78 11.97 -4.04 -12.55
N ILE A 79 12.31 -2.76 -12.39
CA ILE A 79 13.52 -2.16 -12.95
C ILE A 79 14.63 -2.23 -11.89
N ILE A 80 15.71 -2.94 -12.18
CA ILE A 80 16.82 -3.16 -11.24
C ILE A 80 18.19 -2.95 -11.90
N PRO A 81 19.24 -2.65 -11.13
CA PRO A 81 20.61 -2.59 -11.64
C PRO A 81 21.05 -3.89 -12.34
N LYS A 82 21.90 -3.78 -13.36
CA LYS A 82 22.35 -4.92 -14.18
C LYS A 82 23.06 -6.00 -13.36
N ASP A 83 23.88 -5.60 -12.39
CA ASP A 83 24.53 -6.51 -11.42
C ASP A 83 23.51 -7.30 -10.61
N LEU A 84 22.45 -6.64 -10.12
CA LEU A 84 21.38 -7.30 -9.39
C LEU A 84 20.57 -8.23 -10.29
N SER A 85 20.34 -7.84 -11.55
CA SER A 85 19.72 -8.69 -12.57
C SER A 85 20.53 -9.97 -12.84
N PHE A 86 21.86 -9.88 -12.89
CA PHE A 86 22.70 -11.08 -13.02
C PHE A 86 22.58 -12.00 -11.80
N ARG A 87 22.53 -11.43 -10.60
CA ARG A 87 22.31 -12.20 -9.36
C ARG A 87 20.96 -12.90 -9.35
N VAL A 88 19.89 -12.21 -9.76
CA VAL A 88 18.55 -12.83 -9.93
C VAL A 88 18.64 -14.04 -10.84
N LYS A 89 19.25 -13.90 -12.03
CA LYS A 89 19.39 -15.01 -12.98
C LYS A 89 20.17 -16.18 -12.38
N ARG A 90 21.33 -15.92 -11.77
CA ARG A 90 22.16 -16.97 -11.16
C ARG A 90 21.42 -17.72 -10.05
N ILE A 91 20.72 -17.01 -9.17
CA ILE A 91 19.95 -17.64 -8.08
C ILE A 91 18.76 -18.42 -8.63
N SER A 92 18.08 -17.89 -9.65
CA SER A 92 16.97 -18.57 -10.31
C SER A 92 17.39 -19.94 -10.90
N GLU A 93 18.57 -19.99 -11.51
CA GLU A 93 19.15 -21.22 -12.07
C GLU A 93 19.58 -22.17 -10.95
N THR A 94 20.28 -21.66 -9.93
CA THR A 94 20.76 -22.44 -8.78
C THR A 94 19.60 -23.14 -8.05
N ASP A 95 18.50 -22.42 -7.85
CA ASP A 95 17.34 -22.92 -7.10
C ASP A 95 16.28 -23.56 -8.00
N SER A 96 16.53 -23.66 -9.30
CA SER A 96 15.58 -24.18 -10.29
C SER A 96 14.20 -23.50 -10.22
N VAL A 97 14.18 -22.18 -10.06
CA VAL A 97 12.97 -21.35 -10.03
C VAL A 97 12.99 -20.30 -11.13
N SER A 98 11.82 -19.90 -11.62
CA SER A 98 11.77 -18.81 -12.60
C SER A 98 12.11 -17.46 -11.97
N ASN A 99 12.73 -16.57 -12.76
CA ASN A 99 12.96 -15.17 -12.36
C ASN A 99 11.69 -14.51 -11.82
N ARG A 100 10.56 -14.74 -12.48
CA ARG A 100 9.26 -14.19 -12.06
C ARG A 100 8.87 -14.62 -10.64
N ARG A 101 9.06 -15.90 -10.32
CA ARG A 101 8.74 -16.48 -9.00
C ARG A 101 9.67 -15.95 -7.92
N LEU A 102 10.97 -15.86 -8.23
CA LEU A 102 11.98 -15.27 -7.34
C LEU A 102 11.67 -13.80 -7.03
N LEU A 103 11.42 -12.99 -8.06
CA LEU A 103 11.07 -11.58 -7.91
C LEU A 103 9.80 -11.39 -7.07
N TYR A 104 8.76 -12.19 -7.35
CA TYR A 104 7.53 -12.15 -6.56
C TYR A 104 7.80 -12.48 -5.08
N THR A 105 8.55 -13.55 -4.82
CA THR A 105 8.90 -13.99 -3.46
C THR A 105 9.67 -12.90 -2.72
N ALA A 106 10.65 -12.26 -3.37
CA ALA A 106 11.41 -11.17 -2.77
C ALA A 106 10.53 -9.95 -2.42
N LEU A 107 9.58 -9.59 -3.29
CA LEU A 107 8.65 -8.49 -3.02
C LEU A 107 7.69 -8.81 -1.88
N VAL A 108 7.17 -10.04 -1.82
CA VAL A 108 6.32 -10.49 -0.70
C VAL A 108 7.12 -10.46 0.60
N HIS A 109 8.32 -11.03 0.61
CA HIS A 109 9.21 -11.03 1.78
C HIS A 109 9.45 -9.61 2.31
N PHE A 110 9.80 -8.69 1.40
CA PHE A 110 10.00 -7.30 1.75
C PHE A 110 8.74 -6.64 2.35
N CYS A 111 7.56 -6.93 1.78
CA CYS A 111 6.30 -6.44 2.32
C CYS A 111 6.04 -6.98 3.74
N ARG A 112 6.38 -8.24 4.02
CA ARG A 112 6.26 -8.83 5.36
C ARG A 112 7.19 -8.14 6.35
N GLU A 113 8.47 -8.04 6.01
CA GLU A 113 9.50 -7.43 6.89
C GLU A 113 9.21 -5.97 7.24
N ASN A 114 8.54 -5.24 6.34
CA ASN A 114 8.23 -3.83 6.54
C ASN A 114 6.78 -3.60 7.02
N ASN A 115 6.08 -4.65 7.47
CA ASN A 115 4.69 -4.58 7.92
C ASN A 115 3.76 -3.90 6.91
N LEU A 116 4.00 -4.16 5.62
CA LEU A 116 3.15 -3.72 4.51
C LEU A 116 2.03 -4.74 4.25
N GLN A 117 1.78 -5.69 5.17
CA GLN A 117 0.72 -6.68 5.03
C GLN A 117 -0.58 -6.16 5.64
N ASP A 118 -1.59 -5.92 4.82
CA ASP A 118 -2.85 -6.71 4.84
C ASP A 118 -2.95 -7.87 3.82
N VAL A 119 -1.84 -8.47 3.38
CA VAL A 119 -1.86 -9.49 2.31
C VAL A 119 -2.35 -10.88 2.78
N GLU A 120 -2.96 -11.00 3.96
CA GLU A 120 -3.49 -12.28 4.50
C GLU A 120 -4.96 -12.28 4.99
N ASP A 121 -5.74 -11.21 4.78
CA ASP A 121 -7.20 -11.21 5.09
C ASP A 121 -8.11 -11.33 3.85
N TYR A 122 -7.71 -12.16 2.88
CA TYR A 122 -8.60 -12.62 1.80
C TYR A 122 -9.24 -13.99 2.09
N MET A 123 -9.37 -14.39 3.36
CA MET A 123 -10.51 -15.20 3.79
C MET A 123 -11.65 -14.27 4.23
N SER A 124 -12.50 -13.93 3.26
CA SER A 124 -13.90 -13.57 3.44
C SER A 124 -14.27 -12.59 4.57
N ILE A 125 -14.18 -11.29 4.28
CA ILE A 125 -15.37 -10.44 4.50
C ILE A 125 -15.88 -10.08 3.11
N SER A 126 -16.82 -10.90 2.61
CA SER A 126 -17.58 -10.54 1.41
C SER A 126 -18.58 -9.45 1.81
N LEU A 127 -18.11 -8.22 1.90
CA LEU A 127 -18.99 -7.08 1.64
C LEU A 127 -19.24 -7.11 0.13
N LYS A 128 -20.41 -7.62 -0.27
CA LYS A 128 -20.91 -7.45 -1.63
C LYS A 128 -21.17 -5.96 -1.86
N ILE A 129 -20.11 -5.21 -2.14
CA ILE A 129 -20.22 -3.87 -2.69
C ILE A 129 -20.34 -4.08 -4.21
N PRO A 130 -21.52 -3.87 -4.81
CA PRO A 130 -21.65 -4.01 -6.25
C PRO A 130 -20.72 -3.02 -6.94
N ASP A 131 -19.99 -3.49 -7.95
CA ASP A 131 -19.16 -2.66 -8.82
C ASP A 131 -20.02 -1.56 -9.45
N LYS A 132 -19.90 -0.33 -8.94
CA LYS A 132 -20.32 0.86 -9.68
C LYS A 132 -19.09 1.41 -10.37
N THR A 133 -19.07 1.26 -11.69
CA THR A 133 -18.07 1.70 -12.66
C THR A 133 -18.00 3.23 -12.85
N GLU A 134 -18.80 3.99 -12.10
CA GLU A 134 -18.79 5.44 -12.14
C GLU A 134 -18.28 5.97 -10.80
N LEU A 135 -17.45 7.04 -10.84
CA LEU A 135 -17.17 7.87 -9.68
C LEU A 135 -18.48 8.09 -8.95
N VAL A 136 -18.61 7.54 -7.73
CA VAL A 136 -19.70 7.90 -6.84
C VAL A 136 -19.42 9.34 -6.41
N THR A 137 -19.75 10.27 -7.29
CA THR A 137 -20.17 11.61 -6.91
C THR A 137 -21.48 11.39 -6.17
N ARG A 138 -21.39 10.95 -4.91
CA ARG A 138 -22.48 11.17 -3.98
C ARG A 138 -22.58 12.69 -3.90
N LYS A 139 -23.43 13.26 -4.74
CA LYS A 139 -24.05 14.54 -4.48
C LYS A 139 -24.84 14.28 -3.20
N PHE A 140 -24.17 14.48 -2.07
CA PHE A 140 -24.85 14.62 -0.80
C PHE A 140 -25.74 15.85 -0.98
N LYS A 141 -26.98 15.62 -1.39
CA LYS A 141 -28.00 16.64 -1.27
C LYS A 141 -28.27 16.72 0.21
N ILE A 142 -27.67 17.73 0.84
CA ILE A 142 -28.11 18.17 2.14
C ILE A 142 -29.59 18.53 1.96
N PRO A 143 -30.51 17.96 2.76
CA PRO A 143 -31.90 18.40 2.78
C PRO A 143 -31.97 19.93 2.88
N SER A 144 -32.89 20.59 2.19
CA SER A 144 -32.88 22.05 2.03
C SER A 144 -32.89 22.80 3.36
N ASP A 145 -33.59 22.24 4.35
CA ASP A 145 -33.62 22.67 5.76
C ASP A 145 -32.24 22.61 6.43
N LEU A 146 -31.44 21.58 6.14
CA LEU A 146 -30.07 21.44 6.66
C LEU A 146 -29.05 22.21 5.82
N SER A 147 -29.38 22.58 4.58
CA SER A 147 -28.50 23.35 3.69
C SER A 147 -28.40 24.80 4.17
N GLU A 148 -29.55 25.40 4.54
CA GLU A 148 -29.58 26.76 5.10
C GLU A 148 -28.78 26.83 6.41
N GLU A 149 -28.94 25.83 7.29
CA GLU A 149 -28.13 25.75 8.52
C GLU A 149 -26.64 25.56 8.22
N PHE A 150 -26.29 24.76 7.20
CA PHE A 150 -24.91 24.52 6.81
C PHE A 150 -24.23 25.78 6.25
N ASP A 151 -24.94 26.55 5.41
CA ASP A 151 -24.44 27.80 4.85
C ASP A 151 -24.14 28.82 5.96
N LEU A 152 -24.96 28.86 7.02
CA LEU A 152 -24.68 29.69 8.21
C LEU A 152 -23.38 29.30 8.93
N TYR A 153 -23.04 28.00 9.00
CA TYR A 153 -21.76 27.56 9.55
C TYR A 153 -20.57 27.95 8.66
N VAL A 154 -20.76 27.98 7.33
CA VAL A 154 -19.74 28.44 6.38
C VAL A 154 -19.54 29.95 6.48
N GLU A 155 -20.61 30.72 6.60
CA GLU A 155 -20.53 32.17 6.81
C GLU A 155 -19.86 32.51 8.15
N ALA A 156 -20.29 31.90 9.25
CA ALA A 156 -19.65 32.08 10.56
C ALA A 156 -18.16 31.68 10.54
N GLY A 157 -17.84 30.59 9.84
CA GLY A 157 -16.45 30.15 9.66
C GLY A 157 -15.60 31.15 8.86
N ARG A 158 -16.20 31.83 7.89
CA ARG A 158 -15.54 32.87 7.07
C ARG A 158 -15.33 34.19 7.82
N GLU A 159 -16.17 34.50 8.80
CA GLU A 159 -15.96 35.64 9.69
C GLU A 159 -14.67 35.48 10.52
N ASP A 160 -14.40 34.27 11.00
CA ASP A 160 -13.20 33.94 11.76
C ASP A 160 -11.98 33.64 10.89
N ASN A 161 -12.18 33.07 9.69
CA ASN A 161 -11.12 32.73 8.75
C ASN A 161 -11.59 32.88 7.30
N ARG A 162 -11.13 33.94 6.62
CA ARG A 162 -11.55 34.29 5.24
C ARG A 162 -11.33 33.20 4.20
N ASP A 163 -10.39 32.29 4.41
CA ASP A 163 -10.09 31.20 3.48
C ASP A 163 -10.93 29.93 3.74
N MET A 164 -11.90 30.00 4.66
CA MET A 164 -12.75 28.86 4.99
C MET A 164 -13.74 28.53 3.87
N ASP A 165 -13.71 27.28 3.43
CA ASP A 165 -14.61 26.73 2.41
C ASP A 165 -15.59 25.68 2.99
N GLU A 166 -16.57 25.29 2.17
CA GLU A 166 -17.59 24.29 2.51
C GLU A 166 -16.97 22.95 2.91
N HIS A 167 -15.85 22.56 2.29
CA HIS A 167 -15.18 21.30 2.59
C HIS A 167 -14.56 21.29 3.99
N MET A 168 -13.93 22.40 4.38
CA MET A 168 -13.32 22.56 5.70
C MET A 168 -14.36 22.55 6.83
N VAL A 169 -15.52 23.19 6.62
CA VAL A 169 -16.62 23.19 7.59
C VAL A 169 -17.24 21.81 7.72
N MET A 170 -17.47 21.12 6.59
CA MET A 170 -17.97 19.74 6.59
C MET A 170 -17.00 18.80 7.30
N GLU A 171 -15.70 18.92 7.04
CA GLU A 171 -14.68 18.11 7.71
C GLU A 171 -14.68 18.36 9.23
N ALA A 172 -14.80 19.62 9.66
CA ALA A 172 -14.87 19.97 11.08
C ALA A 172 -16.10 19.37 11.78
N ILE A 173 -17.28 19.46 11.13
CA ILE A 173 -18.53 18.88 11.64
C ILE A 173 -18.41 17.35 11.74
N LEU A 174 -17.89 16.70 10.69
CA LEU A 174 -17.70 15.25 10.68
C LEU A 174 -16.71 14.81 11.76
N LYS A 175 -15.59 15.51 11.92
CA LYS A 175 -14.60 15.21 12.96
C LYS A 175 -15.20 15.37 14.36
N LYS A 176 -16.00 16.42 14.60
CA LYS A 176 -16.72 16.63 15.86
C LYS A 176 -17.79 15.57 16.14
N THR A 177 -18.39 15.02 15.10
CA THR A 177 -19.43 13.99 15.22
C THR A 177 -18.81 12.62 15.46
N LEU A 178 -17.79 12.26 14.68
CA LEU A 178 -17.05 11.00 14.81
C LEU A 178 -16.34 10.88 16.17
N THR A 179 -15.85 12.00 16.72
CA THR A 179 -15.27 12.01 18.07
C THR A 179 -16.29 11.73 19.18
N LYS A 180 -17.61 11.82 18.92
CA LYS A 180 -18.66 11.45 19.88
C LYS A 180 -19.25 10.06 19.64
N ASP A 181 -18.99 9.46 18.49
CA ASP A 181 -19.49 8.15 18.14
C ASP A 181 -18.77 7.06 18.96
N LYS A 182 -19.51 6.40 19.85
CA LYS A 182 -18.99 5.34 20.74
C LYS A 182 -18.50 4.11 19.97
N ALA A 183 -19.15 3.77 18.86
CA ALA A 183 -18.73 2.66 18.02
C ALA A 183 -17.43 3.00 17.29
N PHE A 184 -17.32 4.22 16.77
CA PHE A 184 -16.09 4.73 16.16
C PHE A 184 -14.94 4.80 17.18
N GLN A 185 -15.21 5.29 18.40
CA GLN A 185 -14.21 5.32 19.48
C GLN A 185 -13.75 3.92 19.90
N ALA A 186 -14.68 2.96 20.02
CA ALA A 186 -14.35 1.57 20.37
C ALA A 186 -13.49 0.92 19.27
N TRP A 187 -13.81 1.18 18.01
CA TRP A 187 -13.01 0.75 16.88
C TRP A 187 -11.62 1.42 16.86
N ALA A 188 -11.56 2.73 17.05
CA ALA A 188 -10.30 3.49 17.08
C ALA A 188 -9.38 3.02 18.23
N LYS A 189 -9.93 2.83 19.44
CA LYS A 189 -9.19 2.28 20.58
C LYS A 189 -8.67 0.88 20.31
N LYS A 190 -9.49 0.00 19.71
CA LYS A 190 -9.06 -1.36 19.34
C LYS A 190 -7.93 -1.36 18.31
N ARG A 191 -7.88 -0.34 17.45
CA ARG A 191 -6.80 -0.13 16.48
C ARG A 191 -5.52 0.36 17.15
N ASP A 192 -5.62 1.32 18.06
CA ASP A 192 -4.46 1.89 18.75
C ASP A 192 -3.86 0.89 19.76
N SER A 193 -4.69 0.09 20.43
CA SER A 193 -4.23 -1.04 21.26
C SER A 193 -3.52 -2.14 20.47
N LYS A 194 -3.83 -2.31 19.18
CA LYS A 194 -3.12 -3.25 18.30
C LYS A 194 -1.77 -2.72 17.80
N ASN A 195 -1.56 -1.42 17.83
CA ASN A 195 -0.34 -0.78 17.33
C ASN A 195 0.70 -0.49 18.44
N ASN A 196 0.34 -0.70 19.71
CA ASN A 196 1.20 -0.48 20.88
C ASN A 196 1.61 -1.79 21.60
N CYS A 197 1.43 -2.95 20.97
CA CYS A 197 1.95 -4.25 21.42
C CYS A 197 2.97 -4.78 20.41
#